data_AF-A0A7K3NS46-F1
#
_entry.id   AF-A0A7K3NS46-F1
#
_cell.length_a   1.000
_cell.length_b   1.000
_cell.length_c   1.000
_cell.angle_alpha   90.00
_cell.angle_beta   90.00
_cell.angle_gamma   90.00
#
_symmetry.space_group_name_H-M   'P 1'
#
loop_
_entity.id
_entity.type
_entity.pdbx_description
1 polymer ?
#
loop_
_entity_poly.entity_id
_entity_poly.type
_entity_poly.pdbx_seq_one_letter_code
_entity_poly.pdbx_strand_id
1 'polypeptide(L)'
;MFNLTVDSRAKIIRAEVLLAGEREPVLVEVHGYGFFRENAVTYLTFERLAVSREWMGRILDGVLKERRIRLPEGVGTKLLESFM
;
A
#
# COMPACT_ATOMS: atom_id res chain seq x y z
N MET A 1 2.56 -17.95 2.23
CA MET A 1 1.70 -17.39 3.29
C MET A 1 1.53 -15.91 3.04
N PHE A 2 0.31 -15.38 3.20
CA PHE A 2 -0.01 -13.96 3.05
C PHE A 2 -0.85 -13.54 4.26
N ASN A 3 -0.40 -12.51 4.96
CA ASN A 3 -1.14 -11.88 6.05
C ASN A 3 -1.22 -10.38 5.79
N LEU A 4 -2.38 -9.78 6.04
CA LEU A 4 -2.64 -8.36 5.83
C LEU A 4 -3.40 -7.81 7.03
N THR A 5 -2.89 -6.71 7.59
CA THR A 5 -3.57 -5.97 8.65
C THR A 5 -3.67 -4.50 8.26
N VAL A 6 -4.78 -3.88 8.65
CA VAL A 6 -5.05 -2.45 8.41
C VAL A 6 -5.37 -1.81 9.75
N ASP A 7 -4.54 -0.85 10.14
CA ASP A 7 -4.79 0.05 11.25
C ASP A 7 -5.24 1.40 10.68
N SER A 8 -6.54 1.60 10.60
CA SER A 8 -7.14 2.83 10.08
C SER A 8 -6.90 4.04 10.98
N ARG A 9 -6.66 3.85 12.28
CA ARG A 9 -6.41 4.94 13.23
C ARG A 9 -5.00 5.46 13.09
N ALA A 10 -4.02 4.56 12.99
CA ALA A 10 -2.62 4.91 12.72
C ALA A 10 -2.34 5.20 11.24
N LYS A 11 -3.29 4.88 10.34
CA LYS A 11 -3.14 4.90 8.88
C LYS A 11 -1.95 4.05 8.42
N ILE A 12 -1.88 2.82 8.91
CA ILE A 12 -0.82 1.86 8.56
C ILE A 12 -1.44 0.60 7.95
N ILE A 13 -0.92 0.16 6.81
CA ILE A 13 -1.21 -1.15 6.22
C ILE A 13 0.05 -1.99 6.38
N ARG A 14 -0.07 -3.19 6.96
CA ARG A 14 1.05 -4.14 7.08
C ARG A 14 0.72 -5.41 6.32
N ALA A 15 1.62 -5.81 5.43
CA ALA A 15 1.54 -7.07 4.72
C ALA A 15 2.78 -7.91 5.03
N GLU A 16 2.56 -9.18 5.36
CA GLU A 16 3.63 -10.18 5.47
C GLU A 16 3.42 -11.21 4.36
N VAL A 17 4.40 -11.31 3.47
CA VAL A 17 4.29 -12.12 2.25
C VAL A 17 5.52 -13.00 2.08
N LEU A 18 5.33 -14.31 2.05
CA LEU A 18 6.39 -15.22 1.62
C LEU A 18 6.43 -15.25 0.08
N LEU A 19 7.37 -14.50 -0.50
CA LEU A 19 7.57 -14.45 -1.95
C LEU A 19 8.20 -15.73 -2.48
N ALA A 20 7.90 -16.08 -3.73
CA ALA A 20 8.51 -17.23 -4.39
C ALA A 20 10.04 -17.05 -4.48
N GLY A 21 10.79 -18.06 -4.05
CA GLY A 21 12.26 -18.01 -3.99
C GLY A 21 12.83 -17.42 -2.69
N GLU A 22 12.00 -16.85 -1.82
CA GLU A 22 12.43 -16.37 -0.50
C GLU A 22 12.29 -17.47 0.56
N ARG A 23 13.23 -17.49 1.51
CA ARG A 23 13.20 -18.40 2.66
C ARG A 23 12.42 -17.85 3.84
N GLU A 24 12.34 -16.52 3.93
CA GLU A 24 11.70 -15.80 5.03
C GLU A 24 10.70 -14.79 4.47
N PRO A 25 9.57 -14.55 5.15
CA PRO A 25 8.58 -13.57 4.73
C PRO A 25 9.17 -12.16 4.58
N VAL A 26 8.62 -11.44 3.62
CA VAL A 26 8.86 -10.01 3.43
C VAL A 26 7.78 -9.24 4.16
N LEU A 27 8.18 -8.35 5.06
CA LEU A 27 7.27 -7.40 5.69
C LEU A 27 7.25 -6.12 4.86
N VAL A 28 6.05 -5.66 4.53
CA VAL A 28 5.80 -4.39 3.85
C VAL A 28 4.87 -3.56 4.72
N GLU A 29 5.26 -2.32 5.00
CA GLU A 29 4.45 -1.35 5.73
C GLU A 29 4.19 -0.12 4.87
N VAL A 30 2.92 0.23 4.70
CA VAL A 30 2.47 1.47 4.06
C VAL A 30 2.00 2.41 5.16
N HIS A 31 2.61 3.59 5.25
CA HIS A 31 2.31 4.59 6.27
C HIS A 31 1.64 5.83 5.68
N GLY A 32 0.73 6.41 6.45
CA GLY A 32 0.03 7.64 6.08
C GLY A 32 -0.84 7.43 4.84
N TYR A 33 -1.49 6.27 4.73
CA TYR A 33 -2.29 5.99 3.54
C TYR A 33 -3.55 6.88 3.49
N GLY A 34 -3.98 7.17 2.28
CA GLY A 34 -5.18 7.96 2.00
C GLY A 34 -5.77 7.60 0.65
N PHE A 35 -6.86 8.28 0.31
CA PHE A 35 -7.52 8.10 -0.97
C PHE A 35 -7.60 9.45 -1.69
N PHE A 36 -7.27 9.46 -2.97
CA PHE A 36 -7.36 10.63 -3.83
C PHE A 36 -8.16 10.28 -5.08
N ARG A 37 -9.08 11.15 -5.49
CA ARG A 37 -9.91 10.94 -6.68
C ARG A 37 -9.61 11.99 -7.74
N GLU A 38 -9.30 11.53 -8.95
CA GLU A 38 -9.02 12.37 -10.12
C GLU A 38 -9.70 11.76 -11.35
N ASN A 39 -10.48 12.55 -12.09
CA ASN A 39 -11.11 12.14 -13.36
C ASN A 39 -11.83 10.77 -13.28
N ALA A 40 -12.64 10.57 -12.23
CA ALA A 40 -13.34 9.33 -11.89
C ALA A 40 -12.48 8.14 -11.44
N VAL A 41 -11.16 8.24 -11.50
CA VAL A 41 -10.23 7.23 -10.97
C VAL A 41 -9.92 7.52 -9.51
N THR A 42 -9.96 6.49 -8.67
CA THR A 42 -9.52 6.59 -7.28
C THR A 42 -8.15 5.98 -7.13
N TYR A 43 -7.29 6.64 -6.37
CA TYR A 43 -5.94 6.23 -6.05
C TYR A 43 -5.82 6.01 -4.55
N LEU A 44 -5.14 4.94 -4.16
CA LEU A 44 -4.54 4.82 -2.83
C LEU A 44 -3.25 5.63 -2.83
N THR A 45 -3.16 6.63 -1.98
CA THR A 45 -1.94 7.42 -1.76
C THR A 45 -1.29 7.00 -0.46
N PHE A 46 0.01 7.25 -0.30
CA PHE A 46 0.73 7.01 0.95
C PHE A 46 1.94 7.91 1.11
N GLU A 47 2.33 8.19 2.35
CA GLU A 47 3.47 9.03 2.64
C GLU A 47 4.78 8.25 2.57
N ARG A 48 4.79 7.00 3.06
CA ARG A 48 5.99 6.17 3.15
C ARG A 48 5.69 4.71 2.94
N LEU A 49 6.61 4.04 2.23
CA LEU A 49 6.68 2.59 2.13
C LEU A 49 7.94 2.12 2.87
N ALA A 50 7.81 1.12 3.72
CA ALA A 50 8.93 0.45 4.36
C ALA A 50 8.87 -1.04 4.04
N VAL A 51 10.02 -1.65 3.80
CA VAL A 51 10.13 -3.08 3.47
C VAL A 51 11.26 -3.67 4.28
N SER A 52 11.09 -4.89 4.81
CA SER A 52 12.11 -5.54 5.65
C SER A 52 13.43 -5.82 4.91
N ARG A 53 13.39 -5.98 3.58
CA ARG A 53 14.59 -6.14 2.76
C ARG A 53 14.97 -4.81 2.11
N GLU A 54 16.15 -4.31 2.45
CA GLU A 54 16.63 -2.99 2.03
C GLU A 54 16.66 -2.80 0.50
N TRP A 55 17.13 -3.81 -0.23
CA TRP A 55 17.24 -3.73 -1.69
C TRP A 55 15.90 -3.52 -2.38
N MET A 56 14.81 -4.12 -1.86
CA MET A 56 13.46 -3.88 -2.38
C MET A 56 13.00 -2.46 -2.12
N GLY A 57 13.30 -1.92 -0.93
CA GLY A 57 12.98 -0.53 -0.61
C GLY A 57 13.57 0.44 -1.65
N ARG A 58 14.85 0.26 -1.99
CA ARG A 58 15.53 1.10 -3.00
C ARG A 58 14.89 1.00 -4.39
N ILE A 59 14.46 -0.18 -4.81
CA ILE A 59 13.76 -0.35 -6.09
C ILE A 59 12.40 0.33 -6.05
N LEU A 60 11.64 0.13 -4.98
CA LEU A 60 10.28 0.65 -4.85
C LEU A 60 10.26 2.17 -4.76
N ASP A 61 11.26 2.81 -4.15
CA ASP A 61 11.42 4.27 -4.20
C ASP A 61 11.58 4.79 -5.64
N GLY A 62 12.19 4.00 -6.52
CA GLY A 62 12.33 4.33 -7.94
C GLY A 62 11.07 4.06 -8.77
N VAL A 63 10.29 3.04 -8.40
CA VAL A 63 9.08 2.61 -9.14
C VAL A 63 7.83 3.40 -8.72
N LEU A 64 7.66 3.64 -7.42
CA LEU A 64 6.49 4.29 -6.83
C LEU A 64 6.73 5.77 -6.52
N LYS A 65 7.37 6.50 -7.44
CA LYS A 65 7.75 7.91 -7.24
C LYS A 65 6.57 8.80 -6.86
N GLU A 66 5.42 8.56 -7.49
CA GLU A 66 4.20 9.34 -7.24
C GLU A 66 3.44 8.90 -5.99
N ARG A 67 3.90 7.83 -5.32
CA ARG A 67 3.30 7.25 -4.11
C ARG A 67 1.79 7.07 -4.19
N ARG A 68 1.31 6.72 -5.39
CA ARG A 68 -0.10 6.47 -5.69
C ARG A 68 -0.26 5.15 -6.43
N ILE A 69 -1.27 4.40 -6.05
CA ILE A 69 -1.66 3.13 -6.68
C ILE A 69 -3.10 3.30 -7.16
N ARG A 70 -3.32 3.11 -8.46
CA ARG A 70 -4.68 3.14 -9.03
C ARG A 70 -5.49 2.01 -8.43
N LEU A 71 -6.64 2.34 -7.85
CA LEU A 71 -7.59 1.34 -7.37
C LEU A 71 -8.42 0.80 -8.54
N PRO A 72 -8.86 -0.47 -8.47
CA PRO A 72 -9.83 -1.01 -9.41
C PRO A 72 -11.11 -0.19 -9.44
N GLU A 73 -11.77 -0.18 -10.59
CA GLU A 73 -13.04 0.53 -10.76
C GLU A 73 -14.12 -0.02 -9.81
N GLY A 74 -14.97 0.88 -9.27
CA GLY A 74 -16.00 0.54 -8.30
C GLY A 74 -15.54 0.34 -6.85
N VAL A 75 -14.24 0.10 -6.60
CA VAL A 75 -13.69 -0.04 -5.24
C VAL A 75 -13.55 1.31 -4.55
N GLY A 76 -13.02 2.30 -5.27
CA GLY A 76 -12.73 3.63 -4.72
C GLY A 76 -13.94 4.34 -4.13
N THR A 77 -15.10 4.26 -4.80
CA THR A 77 -16.34 4.91 -4.34
C THR A 77 -16.77 4.39 -2.97
N LYS A 78 -16.81 3.06 -2.79
CA LYS A 78 -17.20 2.44 -1.51
C LYS A 78 -16.24 2.76 -0.37
N LEU A 79 -14.94 2.85 -0.66
CA LEU A 79 -13.93 3.17 0.33
C LEU A 79 -14.02 4.64 0.74
N LEU A 80 -14.18 5.57 -0.21
CA LEU A 80 -14.36 6.99 0.10
C LEU A 80 -15.59 7.23 0.99
N GLU A 81 -16.69 6.52 0.76
CA GLU A 81 -17.90 6.60 1.59
C GLU A 81 -17.70 6.04 3.01
N SER A 82 -16.80 5.07 3.19
CA SER A 82 -16.57 4.42 4.49
C SER A 82 -15.55 5.15 5.38
N PHE A 83 -14.76 6.06 4.81
CA PHE A 83 -13.65 6.75 5.47
C PHE A 83 -13.81 8.28 5.56
N MET A 84 -14.94 8.84 5.09
CA MET A 84 -15.40 10.21 5.38
C MET A 84 -16.39 10.21 6.54
#